data_AF-A0A378I535-F1
#
_entry.id   AF-A0A378I535-F1
#
_cell.length_a   1.000
_cell.length_b   1.000
_cell.length_c   1.000
_cell.angle_alpha   90.00
_cell.angle_beta   90.00
_cell.angle_gamma   90.00
#
_symmetry.space_group_name_H-M   'P 1'
#
loop_
_entity.id
_entity.type
_entity.pdbx_description
1 polymer ?
#
loop_
_entity_poly.entity_id
_entity_poly.type
_entity_poly.pdbx_seq_one_letter_code
_entity_poly.pdbx_strand_id
1 'polypeptide(L)'
;MVEISFGQAILLIIDYYKNQKNMDLKKLYLDGITSKNDLQLIQHLLKKTNLNQQYKISINAEIINEDPTRRYFETHLAFETLLTSIDKIDLDDLTLYYDALYKLIPQDDQIKFDNYLCGKVPAYDNLIANEYMDAFYKLASNKSYRAFSENEKNKLSLIFRCAWIGTLLAKLPEIPLNVYNVGFFSEQQRGRLIKVIEASAETHGKNFQVGYYSNHFGLMKSYMPVPKNDIIFTKKGFPFIRPPDRVNFDLNAAWPKQNFSSLVHPFSCSISGTMLCQIRCLKKLQENGQLPFHNSDKFIPFLQCFISSLLFNSGGHSFNEFLSVLKIPKIIEEFDFIDDFPKINIITLLFNNNELQFNSALNNTIVYTKAYLAKKQMHFELLERPQIN
;
A
#
# COMPACT_ATOMS: atom_id res chain seq x y z
N MET A 1 7.08 30.61 5.93
CA MET A 1 6.77 29.92 4.65
C MET A 1 6.39 28.49 4.95
N VAL A 2 5.29 27.99 4.38
CA VAL A 2 4.83 26.62 4.60
C VAL A 2 5.80 25.62 3.97
N GLU A 3 6.21 24.62 4.75
CA GLU A 3 7.01 23.49 4.27
C GLU A 3 6.12 22.41 3.65
N ILE A 4 6.49 21.89 2.48
CA ILE A 4 5.76 20.84 1.76
C ILE A 4 6.70 19.68 1.39
N SER A 5 6.15 18.49 1.20
CA SER A 5 6.92 17.34 0.71
C SER A 5 7.29 17.53 -0.77
N PHE A 6 8.31 16.79 -1.22
CA PHE A 6 8.64 16.70 -2.64
C PHE A 6 7.47 16.18 -3.49
N GLY A 7 6.71 15.20 -2.99
CA GLY A 7 5.50 14.68 -3.64
C GLY A 7 4.42 15.75 -3.85
N GLN A 8 4.16 16.59 -2.84
CA GLN A 8 3.23 17.73 -2.95
C GLN A 8 3.70 18.74 -4.00
N ALA A 9 5.00 19.01 -4.07
CA ALA A 9 5.55 19.92 -5.07
C ALA A 9 5.34 19.38 -6.50
N ILE A 10 5.55 18.08 -6.73
CA ILE A 10 5.27 17.45 -8.04
C ILE A 10 3.78 17.57 -8.39
N LEU A 11 2.86 17.33 -7.45
CA LEU A 11 1.42 17.49 -7.67
C LEU A 11 1.06 18.92 -8.10
N LEU A 12 1.65 19.93 -7.46
CA LEU A 12 1.43 21.33 -7.82
C LEU A 12 1.95 21.65 -9.23
N ILE A 13 3.10 21.07 -9.61
CA ILE A 13 3.60 21.19 -11.00
C ILE A 13 2.64 20.51 -11.98
N ILE A 14 2.16 19.29 -11.67
CA ILE A 14 1.20 18.57 -12.51
C ILE A 14 -0.07 19.40 -12.72
N ASP A 15 -0.62 19.97 -11.65
CA ASP A 15 -1.81 20.83 -11.72
C ASP A 15 -1.56 22.12 -12.52
N TYR A 16 -0.37 22.73 -12.37
CA TYR A 16 0.03 23.88 -13.17
C TYR A 16 0.03 23.57 -14.68
N TYR A 17 0.48 22.37 -15.05
CA TYR A 17 0.54 21.89 -16.44
C TYR A 17 -0.66 21.03 -16.85
N LYS A 18 -1.81 21.08 -16.14
CA LYS A 18 -2.95 20.18 -16.38
C LYS A 18 -3.54 20.21 -17.79
N ASN A 19 -3.36 21.32 -18.50
CA ASN A 19 -3.82 21.51 -19.89
C ASN A 19 -2.76 21.13 -20.94
N GLN A 20 -1.62 20.57 -20.51
CA GLN A 20 -0.52 20.15 -21.38
C GLN A 20 -0.28 18.64 -21.23
N LYS A 21 0.36 18.02 -22.22
CA LYS A 21 0.82 16.64 -22.09
C LYS A 21 1.93 16.58 -21.04
N ASN A 22 1.62 15.99 -19.89
CA ASN A 22 2.51 15.89 -18.72
C ASN A 22 2.74 14.43 -18.28
N MET A 23 2.79 13.51 -19.24
CA MET A 23 2.97 12.06 -18.98
C MET A 23 4.19 11.76 -18.13
N ASP A 24 5.32 12.41 -18.40
CA ASP A 24 6.57 12.17 -17.66
C ASP A 24 6.45 12.61 -16.20
N LEU A 25 5.74 13.72 -15.94
CA LEU A 25 5.45 14.17 -14.57
C LEU A 25 4.55 13.19 -13.81
N LYS A 26 3.56 12.61 -14.49
CA LYS A 26 2.69 11.59 -13.89
C LYS A 26 3.46 10.32 -13.54
N LYS A 27 4.31 9.85 -14.44
CA LYS A 27 5.20 8.70 -14.20
C LYS A 27 6.19 8.98 -13.07
N LEU A 28 6.79 10.18 -13.04
CA LEU A 28 7.69 10.61 -11.97
C LEU A 28 6.96 10.73 -10.63
N TYR A 29 5.72 11.23 -10.62
CA TYR A 29 4.92 11.21 -9.40
C TYR A 29 4.68 9.78 -8.91
N LEU A 30 4.52 8.81 -9.81
CA LEU A 30 4.32 7.42 -9.43
C LEU A 30 5.60 6.75 -8.91
N ASP A 31 6.70 6.77 -9.67
CA ASP A 31 7.93 6.01 -9.40
C ASP A 31 8.99 6.78 -8.57
N GLY A 32 8.92 8.11 -8.59
CA GLY A 32 9.88 9.01 -7.95
C GLY A 32 11.09 9.33 -8.81
N ILE A 33 12.13 9.87 -8.17
CA ILE A 33 13.41 10.18 -8.82
C ILE A 33 14.22 8.88 -8.95
N THR A 34 14.45 8.44 -10.19
CA THR A 34 15.24 7.23 -10.49
C THR A 34 16.56 7.55 -11.20
N SER A 35 16.66 8.75 -11.78
CA SER A 35 17.81 9.20 -12.53
C SER A 35 18.20 10.65 -12.24
N LYS A 36 19.41 11.03 -12.62
CA LYS A 36 19.85 12.44 -12.59
C LYS A 36 19.00 13.33 -13.50
N ASN A 37 18.46 12.79 -14.59
CA ASN A 37 17.62 13.52 -15.53
C ASN A 37 16.27 13.87 -14.88
N ASP A 38 15.68 12.95 -14.11
CA ASP A 38 14.44 13.20 -13.36
C ASP A 38 14.62 14.37 -12.38
N LEU A 39 15.75 14.37 -11.66
CA LEU A 39 16.08 15.42 -10.71
C LEU A 39 16.26 16.78 -11.40
N GLN A 40 16.99 16.82 -12.52
CA GLN A 40 17.19 18.04 -13.30
C GLN A 40 15.88 18.59 -13.87
N LEU A 41 15.01 17.70 -14.38
CA LEU A 41 13.69 18.06 -14.88
C LEU A 41 12.85 18.74 -13.78
N ILE A 42 12.75 18.13 -12.60
CA ILE A 42 11.97 18.71 -11.50
C ILE A 42 12.57 20.01 -11.00
N GLN A 43 13.91 20.10 -10.84
CA GLN A 43 14.56 21.35 -10.44
C GLN A 43 14.30 22.49 -11.44
N HIS A 44 14.32 22.19 -12.75
CA HIS A 44 13.97 23.15 -13.78
C HIS A 44 12.51 23.61 -13.65
N LEU A 45 11.59 22.67 -13.49
CA LEU A 45 10.15 22.97 -13.39
C LEU A 45 9.80 23.75 -12.12
N LEU A 46 10.41 23.44 -10.98
CA LEU A 46 10.23 24.17 -9.73
C LEU A 46 10.66 25.64 -9.83
N LYS A 47 11.75 25.91 -10.56
CA LYS A 47 12.18 27.28 -10.86
C LYS A 47 11.18 27.96 -11.79
N LYS A 48 10.77 27.29 -12.86
CA LYS A 48 9.86 27.84 -13.87
C LYS A 48 8.47 28.17 -13.31
N THR A 49 7.96 27.40 -12.35
CA THR A 49 6.67 27.64 -11.69
C THR A 49 6.74 28.59 -10.49
N ASN A 50 7.95 29.08 -10.14
CA ASN A 50 8.21 29.85 -8.92
C ASN A 50 7.74 29.17 -7.61
N LEU A 51 7.57 27.85 -7.60
CA LEU A 51 7.11 27.12 -6.40
C LEU A 51 8.10 27.26 -5.24
N ASN A 52 9.40 27.35 -5.52
CA ASN A 52 10.45 27.57 -4.51
C ASN A 52 10.33 28.92 -3.79
N GLN A 53 9.59 29.89 -4.35
CA GLN A 53 9.34 31.18 -3.71
C GLN A 53 8.08 31.15 -2.83
N GLN A 54 7.20 30.17 -3.04
CA GLN A 54 5.92 30.04 -2.31
C GLN A 54 6.02 29.03 -1.17
N TYR A 55 6.83 27.98 -1.34
CA TYR A 55 6.94 26.87 -0.41
C TYR A 55 8.38 26.46 -0.15
N LYS A 56 8.65 26.01 1.09
CA LYS A 56 9.89 25.32 1.42
C LYS A 56 9.72 23.85 1.05
N ILE A 57 10.38 23.39 0.00
CA ILE A 57 10.26 22.00 -0.47
C ILE A 57 11.26 21.13 0.27
N SER A 58 10.76 20.12 0.96
CA SER A 58 11.58 19.23 1.79
C SER A 58 11.85 17.90 1.10
N ILE A 59 13.10 17.44 1.23
CA ILE A 59 13.55 16.09 0.90
C ILE A 59 13.78 15.24 2.16
N ASN A 60 13.38 15.73 3.34
CA ASN A 60 13.50 14.98 4.59
C ASN A 60 12.53 13.78 4.58
N ALA A 61 13.06 12.59 4.91
CA ALA A 61 12.31 11.35 5.02
C ALA A 61 11.09 11.44 5.96
N GLU A 62 11.18 12.18 7.08
CA GLU A 62 10.06 12.39 7.99
C GLU A 62 8.92 13.13 7.30
N ILE A 63 9.23 14.19 6.54
CA ILE A 63 8.22 14.98 5.82
C ILE A 63 7.63 14.19 4.66
N ILE A 64 8.44 13.39 3.95
CA ILE A 64 7.95 12.48 2.90
C ILE A 64 7.03 11.42 3.51
N ASN A 65 7.41 10.82 4.63
CA ASN A 65 6.62 9.81 5.32
C ASN A 65 5.29 10.35 5.86
N GLU A 66 5.28 11.62 6.26
CA GLU A 66 4.12 12.35 6.77
C GLU A 66 3.32 13.07 5.69
N ASP A 67 3.58 12.83 4.41
CA ASP A 67 2.81 13.41 3.31
C ASP A 67 1.42 12.74 3.20
N PRO A 68 0.32 13.44 3.59
CA PRO A 68 -1.01 12.86 3.51
C PRO A 68 -1.52 12.82 2.06
N THR A 69 -0.98 13.64 1.16
CA THR A 69 -1.43 13.71 -0.23
C THR A 69 -0.96 12.50 -1.01
N ARG A 70 0.27 12.05 -0.76
CA ARG A 70 0.80 10.82 -1.33
C ARG A 70 0.08 9.58 -0.81
N ARG A 71 -0.16 9.51 0.49
CA ARG A 71 -0.91 8.40 1.11
C ARG A 71 -2.36 8.34 0.61
N TYR A 72 -2.98 9.50 0.43
CA TYR A 72 -4.31 9.62 -0.18
C TYR A 72 -4.28 9.13 -1.63
N PHE A 73 -3.33 9.60 -2.44
CA PHE A 73 -3.16 9.19 -3.83
C PHE A 73 -3.02 7.68 -3.99
N GLU A 74 -2.08 7.05 -3.29
CA GLU A 74 -1.87 5.61 -3.43
C GLU A 74 -3.10 4.81 -2.96
N THR A 75 -3.80 5.29 -1.93
CA THR A 75 -5.05 4.64 -1.47
C THR A 75 -6.15 4.73 -2.53
N HIS A 76 -6.33 5.90 -3.15
CA HIS A 76 -7.30 6.07 -4.24
C HIS A 76 -6.89 5.32 -5.49
N LEU A 77 -5.60 5.33 -5.85
CA LEU A 77 -5.09 4.58 -6.98
C LEU A 77 -5.33 3.08 -6.83
N ALA A 78 -5.16 2.55 -5.61
CA ALA A 78 -5.50 1.16 -5.33
C ALA A 78 -6.99 0.88 -5.54
N PHE A 79 -7.88 1.74 -5.03
CA PHE A 79 -9.32 1.60 -5.24
C PHE A 79 -9.68 1.66 -6.74
N GLU A 80 -9.23 2.68 -7.45
CA GLU A 80 -9.54 2.90 -8.87
C GLU A 80 -8.97 1.78 -9.74
N THR A 81 -7.76 1.30 -9.46
CA THR A 81 -7.16 0.16 -10.15
C THR A 81 -7.98 -1.10 -9.90
N LEU A 82 -8.43 -1.31 -8.65
CA LEU A 82 -9.21 -2.48 -8.27
C LEU A 82 -10.53 -2.59 -9.04
N LEU A 83 -11.20 -1.46 -9.31
CA LEU A 83 -12.44 -1.39 -10.09
C LEU A 83 -12.30 -1.94 -11.52
N THR A 84 -11.08 -2.09 -12.04
CA THR A 84 -10.87 -2.61 -13.40
C THR A 84 -10.03 -3.87 -13.44
N SER A 85 -9.11 -4.07 -12.49
CA SER A 85 -8.26 -5.26 -12.47
C SER A 85 -9.02 -6.52 -12.05
N ILE A 86 -10.05 -6.38 -11.21
CA ILE A 86 -10.82 -7.53 -10.67
C ILE A 86 -11.57 -8.30 -11.76
N ASP A 87 -12.06 -7.61 -12.79
CA ASP A 87 -12.77 -8.21 -13.93
C ASP A 87 -11.84 -8.92 -14.89
N LYS A 88 -10.55 -8.56 -14.90
CA LYS A 88 -9.52 -9.20 -15.74
C LYS A 88 -9.04 -10.54 -15.19
N ILE A 89 -9.47 -10.93 -13.99
CA ILE A 89 -9.09 -12.20 -13.37
C ILE A 89 -10.27 -13.16 -13.44
N ASP A 90 -10.04 -14.38 -13.91
CA ASP A 90 -11.04 -15.44 -13.88
C ASP A 90 -11.30 -15.94 -12.44
N LEU A 91 -12.57 -16.16 -12.10
CA LEU A 91 -12.95 -16.72 -10.81
C LEU A 91 -12.44 -18.17 -10.67
N ASP A 92 -12.43 -18.94 -11.76
CA ASP A 92 -11.97 -20.33 -11.76
C ASP A 92 -10.45 -20.39 -11.53
N ASP A 93 -9.67 -19.49 -12.15
CA ASP A 93 -8.23 -19.39 -11.89
C ASP A 93 -7.94 -19.04 -10.41
N LEU A 94 -8.69 -18.11 -9.82
CA LEU A 94 -8.55 -17.76 -8.39
C LEU A 94 -8.95 -18.92 -7.47
N THR A 95 -9.99 -19.67 -7.84
CA THR A 95 -10.45 -20.83 -7.07
C THR A 95 -9.42 -21.95 -7.13
N LEU A 96 -8.88 -22.26 -8.32
CA LEU A 96 -7.79 -23.21 -8.49
C LEU A 96 -6.55 -22.80 -7.69
N TYR A 97 -6.20 -21.52 -7.71
CA TYR A 97 -5.09 -21.00 -6.90
C TYR A 97 -5.33 -21.20 -5.41
N TYR A 98 -6.50 -20.78 -4.91
CA TYR A 98 -6.89 -20.93 -3.51
C TYR A 98 -6.87 -22.40 -3.06
N ASP A 99 -7.48 -23.30 -3.83
CA ASP A 99 -7.56 -24.73 -3.50
C ASP A 99 -6.17 -25.37 -3.47
N ALA A 100 -5.29 -25.00 -4.41
CA ALA A 100 -3.92 -25.48 -4.45
C ALA A 100 -3.13 -24.99 -3.22
N LEU A 101 -3.27 -23.72 -2.83
CA LEU A 101 -2.65 -23.20 -1.61
C LEU A 101 -3.19 -23.86 -0.35
N TYR A 102 -4.51 -24.03 -0.25
CA TYR A 102 -5.15 -24.61 0.92
C TYR A 102 -4.65 -26.03 1.19
N LYS A 103 -4.47 -26.84 0.15
CA LYS A 103 -3.92 -28.21 0.24
C LYS A 103 -2.47 -28.26 0.75
N LEU A 104 -1.70 -27.17 0.64
CA LEU A 104 -0.33 -27.11 1.16
C LEU A 104 -0.27 -26.81 2.67
N ILE A 105 -1.37 -26.35 3.27
CA ILE A 105 -1.41 -26.00 4.69
C ILE A 105 -1.45 -27.30 5.51
N PRO A 106 -0.67 -27.42 6.61
CA PRO A 106 -0.82 -28.52 7.56
C PRO A 106 -2.25 -28.63 8.12
N GLN A 107 -2.72 -29.84 8.39
CA GLN A 107 -4.11 -30.09 8.78
C GLN A 107 -4.56 -29.30 10.03
N ASP A 108 -3.69 -29.16 11.04
CA ASP A 108 -4.00 -28.38 12.25
C ASP A 108 -4.20 -26.88 11.94
N ASP A 109 -3.39 -26.33 11.03
CA ASP A 109 -3.51 -24.94 10.59
C ASP A 109 -4.72 -24.73 9.68
N GLN A 110 -5.10 -25.73 8.87
CA GLN A 110 -6.37 -25.72 8.11
C GLN A 110 -7.58 -25.62 9.05
N ILE A 111 -7.65 -26.48 10.08
CA ILE A 111 -8.73 -26.47 11.07
C ILE A 111 -8.79 -25.10 11.76
N LYS A 112 -7.64 -24.53 12.12
CA LYS A 112 -7.57 -23.22 12.76
C LYS A 112 -8.05 -22.09 11.84
N PHE A 113 -7.63 -22.11 10.58
CA PHE A 113 -8.07 -21.16 9.55
C PHE A 113 -9.59 -21.22 9.34
N ASP A 114 -10.16 -22.42 9.16
CA ASP A 114 -11.59 -22.63 9.00
C ASP A 114 -12.40 -22.20 10.23
N ASN A 115 -11.87 -22.44 11.42
CA ASN A 115 -12.50 -22.01 12.67
C ASN A 115 -12.56 -20.48 12.79
N TYR A 116 -11.56 -19.74 12.29
CA TYR A 116 -11.67 -18.28 12.20
C TYR A 116 -12.73 -17.86 11.18
N LEU A 117 -12.72 -18.43 9.97
CA LEU A 117 -13.68 -18.07 8.92
C LEU A 117 -15.13 -18.37 9.33
N CYS A 118 -15.37 -19.44 10.06
CA CYS A 118 -16.68 -19.81 10.60
C CYS A 118 -17.06 -19.04 11.89
N GLY A 119 -16.20 -18.16 12.41
CA GLY A 119 -16.44 -17.42 13.66
C GLY A 119 -16.44 -18.28 14.93
N LYS A 120 -15.88 -19.49 14.88
CA LYS A 120 -15.79 -20.42 16.02
C LYS A 120 -14.68 -20.05 17.01
N VAL A 121 -13.64 -19.37 16.52
CA VAL A 121 -12.53 -18.86 17.35
C VAL A 121 -12.48 -17.34 17.21
N PRO A 122 -12.42 -16.60 18.33
CA PRO A 122 -12.29 -15.16 18.26
C PRO A 122 -10.92 -14.75 17.70
N ALA A 123 -10.92 -13.75 16.81
CA ALA A 123 -9.71 -13.29 16.15
C ALA A 123 -8.84 -12.35 17.00
N TYR A 124 -9.32 -11.88 18.17
CA TYR A 124 -8.65 -10.82 18.94
C TYR A 124 -7.25 -11.20 19.46
N ASP A 125 -6.99 -12.48 19.70
CA ASP A 125 -5.69 -12.97 20.18
C ASP A 125 -4.63 -13.11 19.06
N ASN A 126 -5.03 -12.94 17.79
CA ASN A 126 -4.13 -13.07 16.65
C ASN A 126 -4.27 -11.87 15.72
N LEU A 127 -3.25 -11.01 15.72
CA LEU A 127 -3.24 -9.77 14.94
C LEU A 127 -3.49 -10.00 13.44
N ILE A 128 -2.93 -11.07 12.86
CA ILE A 128 -3.11 -11.39 11.43
C ILE A 128 -4.55 -11.86 11.19
N ALA A 129 -5.06 -12.76 12.03
CA ALA A 129 -6.45 -13.21 11.92
C ALA A 129 -7.43 -12.03 12.07
N ASN A 130 -7.19 -11.13 13.02
CA ASN A 130 -8.01 -9.94 13.22
C ASN A 130 -8.03 -9.03 11.98
N GLU A 131 -6.87 -8.80 11.35
CA GLU A 131 -6.76 -8.01 10.13
C GLU A 131 -7.57 -8.59 8.97
N TYR A 132 -7.48 -9.90 8.72
CA TYR A 132 -8.22 -10.54 7.62
C TYR A 132 -9.72 -10.71 7.93
N MET A 133 -10.09 -11.01 9.18
CA MET A 133 -11.51 -11.08 9.56
C MET A 133 -12.21 -9.72 9.45
N ASP A 134 -11.52 -8.63 9.81
CA ASP A 134 -11.99 -7.27 9.57
C ASP A 134 -12.11 -6.96 8.05
N ALA A 135 -11.17 -7.45 7.24
CA ALA A 135 -11.25 -7.34 5.78
C ALA A 135 -12.51 -8.00 5.22
N PHE A 136 -12.80 -9.26 5.61
CA PHE A 136 -14.01 -9.97 5.21
C PHE A 136 -15.29 -9.27 5.68
N TYR A 137 -15.31 -8.81 6.93
CA TYR A 137 -16.44 -8.04 7.47
C TYR A 137 -16.69 -6.77 6.65
N LYS A 138 -15.64 -6.02 6.32
CA LYS A 138 -15.74 -4.79 5.54
C LYS A 138 -16.13 -5.05 4.10
N LEU A 139 -15.60 -6.08 3.47
CA LEU A 139 -15.98 -6.50 2.12
C LEU A 139 -17.50 -6.76 2.03
N ALA A 140 -18.07 -7.41 3.05
CA ALA A 140 -19.50 -7.70 3.09
C ALA A 140 -20.38 -6.49 3.45
N SER A 141 -19.92 -5.59 4.33
CA SER A 141 -20.79 -4.61 4.99
C SER A 141 -20.46 -3.14 4.73
N ASN A 142 -19.24 -2.82 4.31
CA ASN A 142 -18.79 -1.45 4.17
C ASN A 142 -19.31 -0.82 2.88
N LYS A 143 -19.66 0.47 2.95
CA LYS A 143 -20.19 1.21 1.79
C LYS A 143 -19.19 1.31 0.64
N SER A 144 -17.90 1.33 0.95
CA SER A 144 -16.83 1.46 -0.06
C SER A 144 -16.80 0.27 -1.01
N TYR A 145 -17.19 -0.92 -0.55
CA TYR A 145 -17.27 -2.12 -1.37
C TYR A 145 -18.59 -2.27 -2.13
N ARG A 146 -19.52 -1.30 -2.04
CA ARG A 146 -20.75 -1.31 -2.85
C ARG A 146 -20.52 -1.05 -4.33
N ALA A 147 -19.34 -0.53 -4.69
CA ALA A 147 -18.94 -0.34 -6.08
C ALA A 147 -18.67 -1.67 -6.80
N PHE A 148 -18.49 -2.77 -6.06
CA PHE A 148 -18.23 -4.10 -6.59
C PHE A 148 -19.52 -4.94 -6.56
N SER A 149 -19.74 -5.69 -7.64
CA SER A 149 -20.74 -6.76 -7.72
C SER A 149 -20.42 -7.91 -6.75
N GLU A 150 -21.39 -8.79 -6.51
CA GLU A 150 -21.16 -9.98 -5.67
C GLU A 150 -20.10 -10.92 -6.26
N ASN A 151 -20.01 -11.02 -7.59
CA ASN A 151 -18.97 -11.81 -8.25
C ASN A 151 -17.57 -11.23 -7.98
N GLU A 152 -17.41 -9.91 -8.10
CA GLU A 152 -16.16 -9.23 -7.80
C GLU A 152 -15.80 -9.35 -6.32
N LYS A 153 -16.77 -9.23 -5.41
CA LYS A 153 -16.56 -9.47 -3.98
C LYS A 153 -16.13 -10.90 -3.69
N ASN A 154 -16.66 -11.90 -4.39
CA ASN A 154 -16.20 -13.28 -4.25
C ASN A 154 -14.73 -13.43 -4.65
N LYS A 155 -14.32 -12.82 -5.77
CA LYS A 155 -12.91 -12.77 -6.20
C LYS A 155 -12.02 -12.06 -5.16
N LEU A 156 -12.46 -10.91 -4.62
CA LEU A 156 -11.75 -10.20 -3.56
C LEU A 156 -11.61 -11.04 -2.27
N SER A 157 -12.67 -11.77 -1.90
CA SER A 157 -12.64 -12.70 -0.77
C SER A 157 -11.60 -13.79 -0.97
N LEU A 158 -11.52 -14.37 -2.18
CA LEU A 158 -10.47 -15.34 -2.52
C LEU A 158 -9.08 -14.73 -2.46
N ILE A 159 -8.89 -13.49 -2.93
CA ILE A 159 -7.60 -12.79 -2.84
C ILE A 159 -7.16 -12.61 -1.37
N PHE A 160 -8.06 -12.16 -0.50
CA PHE A 160 -7.75 -12.03 0.93
C PHE A 160 -7.45 -13.38 1.60
N ARG A 161 -8.18 -14.44 1.23
CA ARG A 161 -7.90 -15.81 1.71
C ARG A 161 -6.53 -16.28 1.25
N CYS A 162 -6.20 -16.11 -0.03
CA CYS A 162 -4.89 -16.46 -0.56
C CYS A 162 -3.78 -15.70 0.16
N ALA A 163 -3.95 -14.37 0.35
CA ALA A 163 -3.04 -13.53 1.11
C ALA A 163 -2.77 -14.08 2.52
N TRP A 164 -3.83 -14.44 3.25
CA TRP A 164 -3.72 -15.03 4.58
C TRP A 164 -3.02 -16.39 4.55
N ILE A 165 -3.45 -17.31 3.67
CA ILE A 165 -2.83 -18.62 3.53
C ILE A 165 -1.33 -18.50 3.24
N GLY A 166 -0.93 -17.57 2.38
CA GLY A 166 0.49 -17.34 2.11
C GLY A 166 1.29 -16.99 3.37
N THR A 167 0.72 -16.26 4.32
CA THR A 167 1.37 -15.98 5.62
C THR A 167 1.48 -17.20 6.53
N LEU A 168 0.57 -18.18 6.40
CA LEU A 168 0.65 -19.46 7.12
C LEU A 168 1.75 -20.32 6.49
N LEU A 169 1.73 -20.46 5.17
CA LEU A 169 2.70 -21.23 4.40
C LEU A 169 4.13 -20.67 4.52
N ALA A 170 4.30 -19.36 4.72
CA ALA A 170 5.62 -18.75 4.80
C ALA A 170 6.50 -19.30 5.94
N LYS A 171 5.91 -19.91 6.97
CA LYS A 171 6.63 -20.54 8.08
C LYS A 171 7.19 -21.92 7.74
N LEU A 172 6.71 -22.52 6.65
CA LEU A 172 7.04 -23.87 6.25
C LEU A 172 8.37 -23.87 5.49
N PRO A 173 9.32 -24.77 5.83
CA PRO A 173 10.62 -24.83 5.18
C PRO A 173 10.54 -25.33 3.73
N GLU A 174 9.48 -26.05 3.34
CA GLU A 174 9.30 -26.63 2.00
C GLU A 174 8.85 -25.61 0.95
N ILE A 175 8.53 -24.38 1.38
CA ILE A 175 8.14 -23.28 0.51
C ILE A 175 9.42 -22.56 0.04
N PRO A 176 9.68 -22.46 -1.28
CA PRO A 176 10.94 -21.98 -1.85
C PRO A 176 11.17 -20.49 -1.58
N LEU A 177 12.31 -19.97 -2.03
CA LEU A 177 12.71 -18.55 -1.93
C LEU A 177 12.63 -18.00 -0.49
N ASN A 178 13.10 -18.78 0.47
CA ASN A 178 13.22 -18.33 1.86
C ASN A 178 14.39 -17.34 2.02
N VAL A 179 14.16 -16.10 1.61
CA VAL A 179 15.09 -14.97 1.74
C VAL A 179 14.82 -14.15 3.00
N TYR A 180 14.01 -14.66 3.93
CA TYR A 180 13.85 -14.05 5.24
C TYR A 180 15.21 -14.01 5.94
N ASN A 181 15.54 -12.88 6.55
CA ASN A 181 16.84 -12.61 7.18
C ASN A 181 18.02 -12.25 6.24
N VAL A 182 17.78 -12.08 4.93
CA VAL A 182 18.81 -11.66 3.96
C VAL A 182 18.41 -10.35 3.27
N GLY A 183 19.40 -9.55 2.87
CA GLY A 183 19.16 -8.30 2.15
C GLY A 183 18.20 -7.38 2.90
N PHE A 184 17.21 -6.78 2.22
CA PHE A 184 16.20 -5.92 2.86
C PHE A 184 15.25 -6.63 3.80
N PHE A 185 15.20 -7.96 3.82
CA PHE A 185 14.36 -8.72 4.74
C PHE A 185 15.06 -9.07 6.07
N SER A 186 16.34 -8.73 6.23
CA SER A 186 17.02 -8.87 7.53
C SER A 186 16.56 -7.84 8.53
N GLU A 187 16.57 -8.21 9.82
CA GLU A 187 16.16 -7.33 10.93
C GLU A 187 16.89 -5.99 10.89
N GLN A 188 18.20 -6.00 10.62
CA GLN A 188 19.04 -4.80 10.57
C GLN A 188 18.77 -3.93 9.34
N GLN A 189 18.35 -4.52 8.21
CA GLN A 189 18.25 -3.80 6.93
C GLN A 189 16.81 -3.40 6.58
N ARG A 190 15.80 -4.10 7.12
CA ARG A 190 14.39 -3.82 6.87
C ARG A 190 13.92 -2.50 7.49
N GLY A 191 14.63 -2.02 8.52
CA GLY A 191 14.45 -0.70 9.12
C GLY A 191 13.06 -0.45 9.71
N ARG A 192 12.36 -1.52 10.13
CA ARG A 192 11.02 -1.44 10.72
C ARG A 192 11.10 -1.24 12.22
N LEU A 193 10.62 -0.10 12.71
CA LEU A 193 10.49 0.20 14.13
C LEU A 193 9.03 0.11 14.55
N ILE A 194 8.70 -0.75 15.51
CA ILE A 194 7.34 -0.79 16.07
C ILE A 194 7.23 0.33 17.10
N LYS A 195 6.26 1.23 16.90
CA LYS A 195 5.92 2.22 17.91
C LYS A 195 5.34 1.48 19.11
N VAL A 196 5.99 1.59 20.26
CA VAL A 196 5.41 1.12 21.51
C VAL A 196 4.27 2.08 21.83
N ILE A 197 3.04 1.59 21.79
CA ILE A 197 1.88 2.37 22.17
C ILE A 197 1.66 2.08 23.66
N GLU A 198 2.47 2.75 24.49
CA GLU A 198 2.38 2.71 25.96
C GLU A 198 1.07 3.37 26.46
N ALA A 199 0.45 4.20 25.61
CA ALA A 199 -0.38 5.30 26.08
C ALA A 199 -1.83 4.98 26.49
N SER A 200 -2.35 3.76 26.33
CA SER A 200 -3.77 3.50 26.62
C SER A 200 -4.00 2.62 27.86
N ALA A 201 -3.16 1.62 28.13
CA ALA A 201 -3.34 0.75 29.30
C ALA A 201 -2.84 1.39 30.61
N GLU A 202 -1.80 2.23 30.54
CA GLU A 202 -1.24 2.94 31.71
C GLU A 202 -2.14 4.08 32.21
N THR A 203 -2.86 4.73 31.30
CA THR A 203 -3.70 5.91 31.60
C THR A 203 -5.19 5.58 31.75
N HIS A 204 -5.70 4.53 31.10
CA HIS A 204 -7.14 4.19 31.10
C HIS A 204 -7.44 2.80 31.71
N GLY A 205 -6.41 2.12 32.24
CA GLY A 205 -6.50 0.80 32.85
C GLY A 205 -6.45 -0.36 31.86
N LYS A 206 -6.12 -1.56 32.35
CA LYS A 206 -5.94 -2.79 31.54
C LYS A 206 -7.19 -3.20 30.72
N ASN A 207 -8.36 -2.64 31.02
CA ASN A 207 -9.63 -2.97 30.37
C ASN A 207 -10.06 -1.94 29.30
N PHE A 208 -9.27 -0.89 29.06
CA PHE A 208 -9.62 0.12 28.06
C PHE A 208 -9.44 -0.43 26.65
N GLN A 209 -10.55 -0.57 25.93
CA GLN A 209 -10.58 -0.93 24.52
C GLN A 209 -10.94 0.31 23.70
N VAL A 210 -10.02 0.75 22.83
CA VAL A 210 -10.36 1.72 21.80
C VAL A 210 -11.32 1.05 20.82
N GLY A 211 -12.55 1.56 20.71
CA GLY A 211 -13.56 0.97 19.82
C GLY A 211 -13.12 0.90 18.36
N TYR A 212 -12.37 1.91 17.90
CA TYR A 212 -11.73 1.95 16.58
C TYR A 212 -10.48 2.85 16.57
N TYR A 213 -9.39 2.41 15.94
CA TYR A 213 -8.11 3.16 15.90
C TYR A 213 -7.95 4.07 14.67
N SER A 214 -8.56 3.72 13.54
CA SER A 214 -8.56 4.55 12.31
C SER A 214 -9.91 4.46 11.62
N ASN A 215 -10.37 5.55 11.02
CA ASN A 215 -11.62 5.63 10.25
C ASN A 215 -11.38 5.73 8.74
N HIS A 216 -10.18 5.39 8.28
CA HIS A 216 -9.80 5.54 6.88
C HIS A 216 -9.18 4.25 6.39
N PHE A 217 -9.50 3.85 5.16
CA PHE A 217 -8.85 2.77 4.42
C PHE A 217 -7.42 3.16 3.98
N GLY A 218 -6.66 2.16 3.56
CA GLY A 218 -5.32 2.29 2.99
C GLY A 218 -4.27 3.04 3.80
N LEU A 219 -3.44 3.82 3.13
CA LEU A 219 -2.20 4.35 3.70
C LEU A 219 -2.39 5.60 4.57
N MET A 220 -3.60 6.18 4.59
CA MET A 220 -3.93 7.34 5.41
C MET A 220 -3.75 7.01 6.88
N LYS A 221 -2.97 7.81 7.61
CA LYS A 221 -2.84 7.65 9.07
C LYS A 221 -4.11 8.13 9.77
N SER A 222 -4.34 7.63 10.98
CA SER A 222 -5.51 7.93 11.81
C SER A 222 -5.78 9.44 12.00
N TYR A 223 -4.74 10.26 12.14
CA TYR A 223 -4.84 11.71 12.31
C TYR A 223 -4.89 12.51 10.99
N MET A 224 -4.69 11.87 9.84
CA MET A 224 -4.73 12.57 8.56
C MET A 224 -6.18 12.84 8.17
N PRO A 225 -6.52 14.07 7.74
CA PRO A 225 -7.90 14.43 7.48
C PRO A 225 -8.41 13.72 6.22
N VAL A 226 -9.60 13.13 6.29
CA VAL A 226 -10.31 12.57 5.13
C VAL A 226 -11.76 13.09 5.13
N PRO A 227 -12.29 13.54 3.97
CA PRO A 227 -13.70 13.93 3.89
C PRO A 227 -14.64 12.76 4.25
N LYS A 228 -15.73 13.03 5.00
CA LYS A 228 -16.67 11.98 5.43
C LYS A 228 -17.43 11.30 4.28
N ASN A 229 -17.50 11.97 3.13
CA ASN A 229 -18.11 11.47 1.89
C ASN A 229 -17.10 10.81 0.96
N ASP A 230 -15.83 10.72 1.36
CA ASP A 230 -14.79 10.06 0.58
C ASP A 230 -14.97 8.53 0.58
N ILE A 231 -14.59 7.88 -0.51
CA ILE A 231 -14.64 6.43 -0.65
C ILE A 231 -13.72 5.70 0.34
N ILE A 232 -12.66 6.36 0.81
CA ILE A 232 -11.73 5.75 1.76
C ILE A 232 -12.19 5.95 3.21
N PHE A 233 -13.25 6.71 3.47
CA PHE A 233 -13.77 6.94 4.82
C PHE A 233 -14.68 5.79 5.27
N THR A 234 -14.50 5.35 6.51
CA THR A 234 -15.36 4.36 7.16
C THR A 234 -15.89 4.83 8.50
N LYS A 235 -17.20 4.69 8.72
CA LYS A 235 -17.85 5.01 10.01
C LYS A 235 -17.48 4.03 11.12
N LYS A 236 -17.32 2.75 10.75
CA LYS A 236 -16.80 1.70 11.64
C LYS A 236 -15.36 1.49 11.24
N GLY A 237 -14.45 2.04 12.04
CA GLY A 237 -13.03 2.03 11.76
C GLY A 237 -12.38 0.65 11.83
N PHE A 238 -11.12 0.60 12.22
CA PHE A 238 -10.38 -0.65 12.42
C PHE A 238 -10.32 -1.01 13.90
N PRO A 239 -10.64 -2.26 14.28
CA PRO A 239 -10.56 -2.72 15.68
C PRO A 239 -9.12 -3.00 16.13
N PHE A 240 -8.14 -2.71 15.28
CA PHE A 240 -6.71 -2.85 15.53
C PHE A 240 -5.94 -1.64 15.00
N ILE A 241 -4.72 -1.45 15.51
CA ILE A 241 -3.82 -0.40 15.05
C ILE A 241 -3.19 -0.87 13.73
N ARG A 242 -3.51 -0.16 12.65
CA ARG A 242 -3.04 -0.52 11.32
C ARG A 242 -1.55 -0.25 11.15
N PRO A 243 -0.90 -0.91 10.17
CA PRO A 243 0.52 -0.71 9.90
C PRO A 243 0.96 0.76 9.73
N PRO A 244 0.26 1.63 8.97
CA PRO A 244 0.61 3.05 8.83
C PRO A 244 0.72 3.81 10.15
N ASP A 245 -0.05 3.39 11.16
CA ASP A 245 -0.10 4.02 12.47
C ASP A 245 0.91 3.39 13.45
N ARG A 246 1.12 2.06 13.40
CA ARG A 246 1.97 1.31 14.36
C ARG A 246 3.46 1.33 14.03
N VAL A 247 3.84 1.65 12.80
CA VAL A 247 5.24 1.52 12.35
C VAL A 247 5.91 2.88 12.16
N ASN A 248 7.19 2.94 12.50
CA ASN A 248 8.15 3.96 12.10
C ASN A 248 9.37 3.32 11.41
N PHE A 249 10.31 4.14 10.95
CA PHE A 249 11.50 3.69 10.21
C PHE A 249 12.82 4.03 10.90
N ASP A 250 13.84 3.20 10.67
CA ASP A 250 15.23 3.50 11.00
C ASP A 250 16.01 3.92 9.75
N LEU A 251 16.42 5.19 9.68
CA LEU A 251 17.19 5.72 8.55
C LEU A 251 18.61 5.17 8.45
N ASN A 252 19.10 4.42 9.42
CA ASN A 252 20.40 3.74 9.31
C ASN A 252 20.31 2.46 8.47
N ALA A 253 19.15 1.83 8.42
CA ALA A 253 18.88 0.61 7.66
C ALA A 253 18.83 0.88 6.14
N ALA A 254 19.21 -0.11 5.33
CA ALA A 254 19.28 0.05 3.88
C ALA A 254 17.91 0.27 3.21
N TRP A 255 16.86 -0.43 3.65
CA TRP A 255 15.55 -0.33 3.00
C TRP A 255 14.95 1.08 3.11
N PRO A 256 14.83 1.72 4.30
CA PRO A 256 14.36 3.10 4.40
C PRO A 256 15.19 4.08 3.55
N LYS A 257 16.54 3.95 3.56
CA LYS A 257 17.41 4.77 2.71
C LYS A 257 17.05 4.66 1.23
N GLN A 258 16.85 3.44 0.74
CA GLN A 258 16.45 3.21 -0.66
C GLN A 258 15.01 3.67 -0.94
N ASN A 259 14.07 3.47 -0.02
CA ASN A 259 12.70 3.92 -0.22
C ASN A 259 12.63 5.44 -0.36
N PHE A 260 13.30 6.17 0.54
CA PHE A 260 13.27 7.64 0.56
C PHE A 260 14.17 8.30 -0.49
N SER A 261 15.11 7.59 -1.12
CA SER A 261 15.94 8.15 -2.19
C SER A 261 15.13 8.57 -3.42
N SER A 262 13.97 7.94 -3.63
CA SER A 262 12.99 8.28 -4.66
C SER A 262 12.23 9.60 -4.40
N LEU A 263 12.32 10.14 -3.18
CA LEU A 263 11.69 11.37 -2.68
C LEU A 263 10.16 11.38 -2.59
N VAL A 264 9.46 10.36 -3.09
CA VAL A 264 7.99 10.38 -3.17
C VAL A 264 7.31 9.24 -2.41
N HIS A 265 8.02 8.17 -2.07
CA HIS A 265 7.40 6.99 -1.46
C HIS A 265 7.30 7.11 0.05
N PRO A 266 6.10 6.99 0.65
CA PRO A 266 5.96 6.94 2.09
C PRO A 266 6.47 5.58 2.61
N PHE A 267 6.82 5.52 3.90
CA PHE A 267 7.12 4.27 4.58
C PHE A 267 5.87 3.81 5.32
N SER A 268 5.27 2.69 4.92
CA SER A 268 4.09 2.18 5.61
C SER A 268 4.46 1.15 6.67
N CYS A 269 5.39 0.25 6.33
CA CYS A 269 5.75 -0.84 7.22
C CYS A 269 7.20 -1.30 7.03
N SER A 270 7.60 -1.58 5.80
CA SER A 270 8.91 -2.02 5.30
C SER A 270 8.67 -2.70 3.93
N ILE A 271 9.70 -3.25 3.30
CA ILE A 271 9.56 -4.13 2.14
C ILE A 271 8.53 -5.24 2.42
N SER A 272 7.66 -5.53 1.44
CA SER A 272 6.44 -6.30 1.69
C SER A 272 6.69 -7.77 1.97
N GLY A 273 6.61 -8.15 3.24
CA GLY A 273 6.63 -9.56 3.66
C GLY A 273 5.45 -10.35 3.08
N THR A 274 4.27 -9.73 2.98
CA THR A 274 3.08 -10.36 2.41
C THR A 274 3.24 -10.64 0.91
N MET A 275 3.88 -9.73 0.17
CA MET A 275 4.22 -9.98 -1.23
C MET A 275 5.21 -11.12 -1.36
N LEU A 276 6.25 -11.15 -0.53
CA LEU A 276 7.21 -12.25 -0.52
C LEU A 276 6.52 -13.59 -0.24
N CYS A 277 5.63 -13.66 0.75
CA CYS A 277 4.84 -14.86 1.01
C CYS A 277 4.13 -15.35 -0.26
N GLN A 278 3.50 -14.45 -1.03
CA GLN A 278 2.82 -14.85 -2.26
C GLN A 278 3.73 -15.24 -3.39
N ILE A 279 4.82 -14.51 -3.62
CA ILE A 279 5.81 -14.88 -4.63
C ILE A 279 6.38 -16.27 -4.34
N ARG A 280 6.63 -16.58 -3.08
CA ARG A 280 7.03 -17.92 -2.65
C ARG A 280 5.97 -18.99 -2.96
N CYS A 281 4.70 -18.69 -2.70
CA CYS A 281 3.59 -19.59 -2.98
C CYS A 281 3.39 -19.83 -4.48
N LEU A 282 3.43 -18.77 -5.29
CA LEU A 282 3.36 -18.84 -6.76
C LEU A 282 4.48 -19.72 -7.32
N LYS A 283 5.72 -19.55 -6.82
CA LYS A 283 6.85 -20.40 -7.21
C LYS A 283 6.62 -21.87 -6.83
N LYS A 284 6.13 -22.15 -5.62
CA LYS A 284 5.81 -23.51 -5.19
C LYS A 284 4.77 -24.17 -6.10
N LEU A 285 3.71 -23.45 -6.44
CA LEU A 285 2.68 -23.99 -7.33
C LEU A 285 3.17 -24.15 -8.76
N GLN A 286 4.08 -23.29 -9.22
CA GLN A 286 4.74 -23.45 -10.52
C GLN A 286 5.57 -24.74 -10.56
N GLU A 287 6.39 -25.00 -9.54
CA GLU A 287 7.17 -26.24 -9.41
C GLU A 287 6.27 -27.50 -9.39
N ASN A 288 5.08 -27.39 -8.80
CA ASN A 288 4.10 -28.46 -8.76
C ASN A 288 3.23 -28.59 -10.04
N GLY A 289 3.39 -27.70 -11.03
CA GLY A 289 2.53 -27.68 -12.22
C GLY A 289 1.07 -27.28 -11.95
N GLN A 290 0.82 -26.55 -10.86
CA GLN A 290 -0.51 -26.17 -10.36
C GLN A 290 -0.77 -24.66 -10.42
N LEU A 291 0.14 -23.87 -11.00
CA LEU A 291 0.00 -22.40 -11.05
C LEU A 291 -0.95 -21.97 -12.19
N PRO A 292 -2.12 -21.38 -11.88
CA PRO A 292 -3.01 -20.86 -12.93
C PRO A 292 -2.45 -19.61 -13.62
N PHE A 293 -1.70 -18.76 -12.90
CA PHE A 293 -1.13 -17.50 -13.39
C PHE A 293 0.27 -17.67 -14.02
N HIS A 294 0.39 -18.59 -14.97
CA HIS A 294 1.67 -19.05 -15.52
C HIS A 294 2.21 -18.20 -16.69
N ASN A 295 1.54 -17.11 -17.06
CA ASN A 295 1.96 -16.20 -18.13
C ASN A 295 1.63 -14.74 -17.75
N SER A 296 2.21 -13.79 -18.46
CA SER A 296 2.11 -12.36 -18.14
C SER A 296 0.68 -11.81 -18.25
N ASP A 297 -0.12 -12.31 -19.18
CA ASP A 297 -1.52 -11.89 -19.36
C ASP A 297 -2.40 -12.22 -18.15
N LYS A 298 -2.11 -13.32 -17.45
CA LYS A 298 -2.79 -13.69 -16.21
C LYS A 298 -2.11 -13.15 -14.96
N PHE A 299 -0.78 -13.13 -14.95
CA PHE A 299 0.03 -12.75 -13.80
C PHE A 299 -0.06 -11.25 -13.48
N ILE A 300 -0.04 -10.38 -14.50
CA ILE A 300 -0.11 -8.93 -14.32
C ILE A 300 -1.45 -8.50 -13.69
N PRO A 301 -2.62 -8.91 -14.20
CA PRO A 301 -3.89 -8.62 -13.54
C PRO A 301 -3.99 -9.17 -12.13
N PHE A 302 -3.52 -10.40 -11.90
CA PHE A 302 -3.45 -10.98 -10.55
C PHE A 302 -2.64 -10.09 -9.61
N LEU A 303 -1.44 -9.67 -10.00
CA LEU A 303 -0.61 -8.78 -9.18
C LEU A 303 -1.26 -7.42 -8.93
N GLN A 304 -1.85 -6.79 -9.96
CA GLN A 304 -2.57 -5.52 -9.81
C GLN A 304 -3.66 -5.65 -8.76
N CYS A 305 -4.48 -6.69 -8.86
CA CYS A 305 -5.61 -6.90 -7.96
C CYS A 305 -5.16 -7.30 -6.53
N PHE A 306 -4.17 -8.18 -6.43
CA PHE A 306 -3.59 -8.61 -5.16
C PHE A 306 -3.02 -7.42 -4.38
N ILE A 307 -2.19 -6.60 -5.02
CA ILE A 307 -1.57 -5.45 -4.36
C ILE A 307 -2.61 -4.38 -4.01
N SER A 308 -3.48 -4.04 -4.96
CA SER A 308 -4.50 -2.99 -4.77
C SER A 308 -5.52 -3.36 -3.69
N SER A 309 -5.96 -4.61 -3.61
CA SER A 309 -6.90 -5.06 -2.56
C SER A 309 -6.29 -4.95 -1.15
N LEU A 310 -5.04 -5.38 -0.98
CA LEU A 310 -4.35 -5.30 0.31
C LEU A 310 -3.99 -3.87 0.70
N LEU A 311 -3.51 -3.08 -0.26
CA LEU A 311 -3.20 -1.66 -0.03
C LEU A 311 -4.48 -0.91 0.34
N PHE A 312 -5.56 -1.04 -0.44
CA PHE A 312 -6.82 -0.37 -0.15
C PHE A 312 -7.37 -0.78 1.22
N ASN A 313 -7.38 -2.08 1.55
CA ASN A 313 -8.00 -2.53 2.79
C ASN A 313 -7.24 -2.07 4.05
N SER A 314 -5.97 -2.42 4.21
CA SER A 314 -5.25 -2.15 5.47
C SER A 314 -4.12 -1.14 5.34
N GLY A 315 -3.66 -0.85 4.12
CA GLY A 315 -2.49 -0.01 3.90
C GLY A 315 -1.21 -0.64 4.46
N GLY A 316 -1.14 -1.97 4.54
CA GLY A 316 -0.01 -2.67 5.15
C GLY A 316 1.33 -2.31 4.52
N HIS A 317 1.34 -2.03 3.22
CA HIS A 317 2.52 -1.62 2.46
C HIS A 317 2.12 -0.62 1.37
N SER A 318 3.02 0.30 1.01
CA SER A 318 2.90 1.15 -0.18
C SER A 318 3.11 0.35 -1.46
N PHE A 319 2.74 0.89 -2.62
CA PHE A 319 3.00 0.22 -3.90
C PHE A 319 4.49 -0.05 -4.11
N ASN A 320 5.36 0.88 -3.71
CA ASN A 320 6.81 0.69 -3.80
C ASN A 320 7.31 -0.43 -2.89
N GLU A 321 6.77 -0.54 -1.66
CA GLU A 321 7.10 -1.61 -0.72
C GLU A 321 6.64 -2.98 -1.24
N PHE A 322 5.47 -3.08 -1.89
CA PHE A 322 5.02 -4.30 -2.57
C PHE A 322 5.93 -4.66 -3.74
N LEU A 323 6.16 -3.74 -4.67
CA LEU A 323 6.82 -4.04 -5.94
C LEU A 323 8.34 -4.18 -5.84
N SER A 324 8.96 -3.66 -4.78
CA SER A 324 10.39 -3.84 -4.56
C SER A 324 10.77 -5.30 -4.27
N VAL A 325 9.81 -6.15 -3.89
CA VAL A 325 10.02 -7.60 -3.79
C VAL A 325 10.33 -8.22 -5.16
N LEU A 326 9.67 -7.76 -6.22
CA LEU A 326 9.91 -8.26 -7.59
C LEU A 326 11.30 -7.89 -8.12
N LYS A 327 11.93 -6.87 -7.53
CA LYS A 327 13.27 -6.38 -7.91
C LYS A 327 14.42 -7.15 -7.26
N ILE A 328 14.12 -8.14 -6.40
CA ILE A 328 15.15 -8.93 -5.73
C ILE A 328 15.79 -9.88 -6.76
N PRO A 329 17.14 -9.89 -6.91
CA PRO A 329 17.81 -10.69 -7.93
C PRO A 329 17.38 -12.16 -7.93
N LYS A 330 17.32 -12.78 -6.74
CA LYS A 330 16.89 -14.17 -6.62
C LYS A 330 15.45 -14.43 -7.07
N ILE A 331 14.56 -13.45 -6.89
CA ILE A 331 13.17 -13.55 -7.38
C ILE A 331 13.12 -13.41 -8.90
N ILE A 332 13.90 -12.46 -9.45
CA ILE A 332 14.01 -12.27 -10.90
C ILE A 332 14.51 -13.54 -11.59
N GLU A 333 15.55 -14.17 -11.05
CA GLU A 333 16.11 -15.42 -11.57
C GLU A 333 15.11 -16.59 -11.56
N GLU A 334 14.26 -16.66 -10.54
CA GLU A 334 13.38 -17.81 -10.29
C GLU A 334 12.00 -17.70 -10.94
N PHE A 335 11.71 -16.52 -11.51
CA PHE A 335 10.48 -16.18 -12.22
C PHE A 335 10.70 -16.00 -13.74
N ASP A 336 11.75 -16.63 -14.28
CA ASP A 336 12.03 -16.69 -15.72
C ASP A 336 10.90 -17.32 -16.56
N PHE A 337 10.01 -18.10 -15.91
CA PHE A 337 8.80 -18.66 -16.51
C PHE A 337 7.70 -17.62 -16.80
N ILE A 338 7.83 -16.38 -16.31
CA ILE A 338 6.94 -15.26 -16.66
C ILE A 338 7.67 -14.36 -17.66
N ASP A 339 7.14 -14.30 -18.87
CA ASP A 339 7.70 -13.46 -19.92
C ASP A 339 7.82 -12.00 -19.47
N ASP A 340 8.99 -11.41 -19.71
CA ASP A 340 9.28 -10.02 -19.36
C ASP A 340 9.10 -9.68 -17.85
N PHE A 341 9.20 -10.66 -16.96
CA PHE A 341 9.13 -10.45 -15.50
C PHE A 341 10.01 -9.28 -14.99
N PRO A 342 11.28 -9.10 -15.41
CA PRO A 342 12.11 -7.99 -14.96
C PRO A 342 11.57 -6.60 -15.35
N LYS A 343 10.69 -6.53 -16.38
CA LYS A 343 10.07 -5.28 -16.82
C LYS A 343 8.86 -4.90 -15.98
N ILE A 344 8.33 -5.81 -15.15
CA ILE A 344 7.19 -5.55 -14.27
C ILE A 344 7.62 -4.58 -13.16
N ASN A 345 7.09 -3.36 -13.22
CA ASN A 345 7.35 -2.30 -12.26
C ASN A 345 6.09 -1.45 -11.99
N ILE A 346 6.23 -0.39 -11.20
CA ILE A 346 5.10 0.44 -10.78
C ILE A 346 4.43 1.13 -11.97
N ILE A 347 5.18 1.54 -13.00
CA ILE A 347 4.65 2.17 -14.20
C ILE A 347 3.88 1.14 -15.04
N THR A 348 4.46 -0.04 -15.27
CA THR A 348 3.79 -1.06 -16.08
C THR A 348 2.53 -1.59 -15.40
N LEU A 349 2.49 -1.64 -14.07
CA LEU A 349 1.34 -2.14 -13.32
C LEU A 349 0.28 -1.09 -13.03
N LEU A 350 0.64 0.16 -12.74
CA LEU A 350 -0.35 1.13 -12.22
C LEU A 350 -0.61 2.30 -13.16
N PHE A 351 0.13 2.40 -14.26
CA PHE A 351 -0.03 3.47 -15.23
C PHE A 351 -0.37 2.94 -16.62
N ASN A 352 0.45 2.06 -17.19
CA ASN A 352 0.23 1.53 -18.55
C ASN A 352 -1.09 0.72 -18.58
N ASN A 353 -1.98 1.04 -19.52
CA ASN A 353 -3.32 0.44 -19.62
C ASN A 353 -4.20 0.62 -18.36
N ASN A 354 -3.88 1.62 -17.54
CA ASN A 354 -4.57 2.01 -16.31
C ASN A 354 -4.61 3.54 -16.16
N GLU A 355 -4.39 4.28 -17.25
CA GLU A 355 -4.21 5.74 -17.23
C GLU A 355 -5.48 6.46 -16.78
N LEU A 356 -6.66 5.92 -17.08
CA LEU A 356 -7.94 6.50 -16.66
C LEU A 356 -8.08 6.44 -15.13
N GLN A 357 -7.81 5.28 -14.53
CA GLN A 357 -7.85 5.04 -13.09
C GLN A 357 -6.80 5.89 -12.38
N PHE A 358 -5.58 5.94 -12.94
CA PHE A 358 -4.51 6.81 -12.47
C PHE A 358 -4.94 8.28 -12.47
N ASN A 359 -5.53 8.76 -13.56
CA ASN A 359 -5.97 10.15 -13.68
C ASN A 359 -7.13 10.46 -12.73
N SER A 360 -8.05 9.52 -12.49
CA SER A 360 -9.12 9.67 -11.48
C SER A 360 -8.53 9.89 -10.09
N ALA A 361 -7.64 8.98 -9.66
CA ALA A 361 -6.96 9.09 -8.37
C ALA A 361 -6.14 10.39 -8.24
N LEU A 362 -5.41 10.75 -9.29
CA LEU A 362 -4.60 11.97 -9.34
C LEU A 362 -5.47 13.24 -9.22
N ASN A 363 -6.58 13.32 -9.95
CA ASN A 363 -7.47 14.48 -9.91
C ASN A 363 -8.09 14.66 -8.52
N ASN A 364 -8.57 13.56 -7.91
CA ASN A 364 -9.07 13.59 -6.53
C ASN A 364 -7.97 14.04 -5.55
N THR A 365 -6.75 13.57 -5.75
CA THR A 365 -5.59 13.95 -4.94
C THR A 365 -5.24 15.43 -5.09
N ILE A 366 -5.29 15.99 -6.29
CA ILE A 366 -5.01 17.42 -6.51
C ILE A 366 -6.04 18.28 -5.76
N VAL A 367 -7.31 17.92 -5.81
CA VAL A 367 -8.38 18.60 -5.05
C VAL A 367 -8.11 18.51 -3.55
N TYR A 368 -7.82 17.30 -3.05
CA TYR A 368 -7.46 17.06 -1.65
C TYR A 368 -6.24 17.90 -1.21
N THR A 369 -5.19 17.93 -2.05
CA THR A 369 -3.94 18.65 -1.79
C THR A 369 -4.17 20.15 -1.63
N LYS A 370 -4.96 20.76 -2.53
CA LYS A 370 -5.31 22.18 -2.42
C LYS A 370 -6.01 22.50 -1.11
N ALA A 371 -7.00 21.70 -0.73
CA ALA A 371 -7.71 21.88 0.53
C ALA A 371 -6.79 21.68 1.75
N TYR A 372 -5.91 20.67 1.71
CA TYR A 372 -4.94 20.42 2.78
C TYR A 372 -3.93 21.57 2.94
N LEU A 373 -3.34 22.04 1.84
CA LEU A 373 -2.36 23.13 1.87
C LEU A 373 -3.00 24.46 2.30
N ALA A 374 -4.23 24.74 1.88
CA ALA A 374 -4.96 25.92 2.35
C ALA A 374 -5.17 25.89 3.89
N LYS A 375 -5.54 24.74 4.45
CA LYS A 375 -5.65 24.56 5.91
C LYS A 375 -4.30 24.74 6.60
N LYS A 376 -3.22 24.20 6.02
CA LYS A 376 -1.87 24.33 6.56
C LYS A 376 -1.40 25.79 6.58
N GLN A 377 -1.67 26.52 5.50
CA GLN A 377 -1.39 27.96 5.39
C GLN A 377 -2.17 28.76 6.43
N MET A 378 -3.48 28.53 6.56
CA MET A 378 -4.31 29.17 7.59
C MET A 378 -3.77 28.90 9.00
N HIS A 379 -3.39 27.66 9.31
CA HIS A 379 -2.84 27.31 10.62
C HIS A 379 -1.50 28.01 10.87
N PHE A 380 -0.63 28.07 9.86
CA PHE A 380 0.64 28.79 9.93
C PHE A 380 0.43 30.28 10.23
N GLU A 381 -0.49 30.94 9.53
CA GLU A 381 -0.84 32.35 9.76
C GLU A 381 -1.43 32.60 11.15
N LEU A 382 -2.21 31.66 11.70
CA LEU A 382 -2.76 31.77 13.05
C LEU A 382 -1.68 31.67 14.13
N LEU A 383 -0.64 30.85 13.93
CA LEU A 383 0.47 30.69 14.87
C LEU A 383 1.46 31.87 14.81
N GLU A 384 1.61 32.51 13.66
CA GLU A 384 2.49 33.68 13.49
C GLU A 384 1.84 35.00 13.96
N ARG A 385 0.54 35.03 14.27
CA ARG A 385 -0.08 36.22 14.85
C ARG A 385 0.47 36.46 16.26
N PRO A 386 1.02 37.66 16.56
CA PRO A 386 1.41 37.97 17.93
C PRO A 386 0.19 37.85 18.84
N GLN A 387 0.36 37.22 20.00
CA GLN A 387 -0.66 37.25 21.04
C GLN A 387 -0.90 38.73 21.38
N ILE A 388 -2.10 39.21 21.06
CA ILE A 388 -2.56 40.52 21.48
C ILE A 388 -2.79 40.37 22.98
N ASN A 389 -1.80 40.80 23.78
CA ASN A 389 -1.93 40.96 25.22
C ASN A 389 -2.79 42.17 25.53
#